data_AF-A0A7C4GHL4-F1
#
_entry.id   AF-A0A7C4GHL4-F1
#
_cell.length_a   1.000
_cell.length_b   1.000
_cell.length_c   1.000
_cell.angle_alpha   90.00
_cell.angle_beta   90.00
_cell.angle_gamma   90.00
#
_symmetry.space_group_name_H-M   'P 1'
#
loop_
_entity.id
_entity.type
_entity.pdbx_description
1 polymer ?
#
loop_
_entity_poly.entity_id
_entity_poly.type
_entity_poly.pdbx_seq_one_letter_code
_entity_poly.pdbx_strand_id
1 'polypeptide(L)'
;IIDMPPGIGDLMLDVLKYIRGARFLIITSPSRMAFETVRKLLTLLRDLGAEIIGVIENMKMEDSAHIRREVEALGERFLGEIHFDGRVENALGDVDALLKTDFAKEIEKILEENVMWR
;
A
#
# COMPACT_ATOMS: atom_id res chain seq x y z
N ILE A 1 -3.82 7.55 -10.62
CA ILE A 1 -3.68 6.31 -9.83
C ILE A 1 -3.83 5.15 -10.80
N ILE A 2 -2.92 4.19 -10.78
CA ILE A 2 -2.96 3.00 -11.64
C ILE A 2 -3.06 1.81 -10.70
N ASP A 3 -4.08 0.97 -10.87
CA ASP A 3 -4.18 -0.29 -10.15
C ASP A 3 -3.36 -1.36 -10.88
N MET A 4 -2.53 -2.08 -10.14
CA MET A 4 -1.56 -3.02 -10.69
C MET A 4 -1.96 -4.45 -10.33
N PRO A 5 -1.86 -5.41 -11.27
CA PRO A 5 -2.09 -6.79 -10.93
C PRO A 5 -1.02 -7.28 -9.95
N PRO A 6 -1.30 -8.34 -9.18
CA PRO A 6 -0.34 -8.87 -8.24
C PRO A 6 0.90 -9.42 -8.94
N GLY A 7 2.05 -9.29 -8.28
CA GLY A 7 3.31 -9.92 -8.68
C GLY A 7 4.28 -9.03 -9.43
N ILE A 8 5.45 -9.59 -9.71
CA ILE A 8 6.55 -8.96 -10.44
C ILE A 8 6.48 -9.48 -11.88
N GLY A 9 5.64 -8.86 -12.71
CA GLY A 9 5.45 -9.24 -14.11
C GLY A 9 5.89 -8.15 -15.10
N ASP A 10 5.76 -8.45 -16.39
CA ASP A 10 6.15 -7.55 -17.49
C ASP A 10 5.50 -6.16 -17.39
N LEU A 11 4.26 -6.10 -16.89
CA LEU A 11 3.54 -4.83 -16.70
C LEU A 11 4.24 -3.86 -15.76
N MET A 12 4.89 -4.34 -14.69
CA MET A 12 5.64 -3.48 -13.78
C MET A 12 6.89 -2.90 -14.46
N LEU A 13 7.59 -3.71 -15.25
CA LEU A 13 8.75 -3.27 -16.02
C LEU A 13 8.33 -2.29 -17.13
N ASP A 14 7.19 -2.51 -17.76
CA ASP A 14 6.62 -1.60 -18.76
C ASP A 14 6.23 -0.26 -18.13
N VAL A 15 5.63 -0.27 -16.93
CA VAL A 15 5.33 0.98 -16.19
C VAL A 15 6.62 1.74 -15.90
N LEU A 16 7.66 1.08 -15.40
CA LEU A 16 8.96 1.71 -15.14
C LEU A 16 9.61 2.26 -16.42
N LYS A 17 9.45 1.55 -17.53
CA LYS A 17 10.06 1.92 -18.82
C LYS A 17 9.34 3.05 -19.53
N TYR A 18 8.00 3.03 -19.54
CA TYR A 18 7.20 3.93 -20.37
C TYR A 18 6.58 5.10 -19.59
N ILE A 19 6.31 4.93 -18.29
CA ILE A 19 5.70 5.98 -17.46
C ILE A 19 6.79 6.71 -16.67
N ARG A 20 7.32 7.79 -17.26
CA ARG A 20 8.30 8.64 -16.59
C ARG A 20 7.71 9.27 -15.33
N GLY A 21 8.45 9.21 -14.22
CA GLY A 21 8.00 9.74 -12.93
C GLY A 21 6.93 8.89 -12.25
N ALA A 22 6.80 7.61 -12.63
CA ALA A 22 5.96 6.68 -11.89
C ALA A 22 6.47 6.55 -10.44
N ARG A 23 5.54 6.68 -9.49
CA ARG A 23 5.78 6.52 -8.06
C ARG A 23 4.95 5.36 -7.54
N PHE A 24 5.57 4.48 -6.76
CA PHE A 24 4.96 3.23 -6.30
C PHE A 24 4.42 3.38 -4.88
N LEU A 25 3.13 3.12 -4.71
CA LEU A 25 2.49 2.93 -3.42
C LEU A 25 2.32 1.43 -3.20
N ILE A 26 2.92 0.89 -2.15
CA ILE A 26 2.91 -0.56 -1.89
C ILE A 26 1.87 -0.87 -0.84
N ILE A 27 1.03 -1.87 -1.12
CA ILE A 27 0.01 -2.36 -0.18
C ILE A 27 0.41 -3.76 0.25
N THR A 28 0.41 -4.01 1.55
CA THR A 28 0.67 -5.34 2.14
C THR A 28 -0.42 -5.71 3.13
N SER A 29 -0.36 -6.93 3.68
CA SER A 29 -1.22 -7.35 4.78
C SER A 29 -0.38 -7.77 6.00
N PRO A 30 -0.98 -7.94 7.19
CA PRO A 30 -0.27 -8.39 8.39
C PRO A 30 0.38 -9.78 8.26
N SER A 31 0.07 -10.52 7.18
CA SER A 31 0.62 -11.85 6.92
C SER A 31 2.12 -11.77 6.64
N ARG A 32 2.91 -12.51 7.42
CA ARG A 32 4.36 -12.67 7.19
C ARG A 32 4.67 -13.16 5.77
N MET A 33 3.87 -14.08 5.24
CA MET A 33 4.07 -14.58 3.88
C MET A 33 3.83 -13.50 2.81
N ALA A 34 2.81 -12.65 3.02
CA ALA A 34 2.56 -11.52 2.14
C ALA A 34 3.72 -10.51 2.22
N PHE A 35 4.20 -10.24 3.42
CA PHE A 35 5.32 -9.32 3.63
C PHE A 35 6.61 -9.81 2.97
N GLU A 36 6.93 -11.11 2.99
CA GLU A 36 8.12 -11.63 2.31
C GLU A 36 8.11 -11.38 0.79
N THR A 37 6.93 -11.35 0.18
CA THR A 37 6.78 -10.99 -1.24
C THR A 37 7.01 -9.49 -1.44
N VAL A 38 6.45 -8.67 -0.55
CA VAL A 38 6.63 -7.21 -0.56
C VAL A 38 8.09 -6.81 -0.33
N ARG A 39 8.80 -7.47 0.59
CA ARG A 39 10.25 -7.27 0.84
C ARG A 39 11.07 -7.45 -0.44
N LYS A 40 10.79 -8.49 -1.22
CA LYS A 40 11.44 -8.74 -2.52
C LYS A 40 11.08 -7.66 -3.54
N LEU A 41 9.81 -7.26 -3.61
CA LEU A 41 9.34 -6.21 -4.51
C LEU A 41 10.01 -4.86 -4.19
N LEU A 42 10.04 -4.46 -2.92
CA LEU A 42 10.69 -3.22 -2.46
C LEU A 42 12.17 -3.21 -2.83
N THR A 43 12.86 -4.34 -2.60
CA THR A 43 14.29 -4.47 -2.96
C THR A 43 14.49 -4.31 -4.46
N LEU A 44 13.67 -4.98 -5.28
CA LEU A 44 13.74 -4.86 -6.74
C LEU A 44 13.47 -3.44 -7.23
N LEU A 45 12.42 -2.79 -6.71
CA LEU A 45 12.07 -1.41 -7.09
C LEU A 45 13.20 -0.45 -6.76
N ARG A 46 13.82 -0.61 -5.59
CA ARG A 46 15.00 0.17 -5.19
C ARG A 46 16.18 -0.07 -6.11
N ASP A 47 16.47 -1.32 -6.44
CA ASP A 47 17.58 -1.68 -7.34
C ASP A 47 17.37 -1.13 -8.76
N LEU A 48 16.11 -1.00 -9.19
CA LEU A 48 15.73 -0.37 -10.47
C LEU A 48 15.66 1.17 -10.40
N GLY A 49 15.94 1.77 -9.24
CA GLY A 49 15.89 3.22 -9.03
C GLY A 49 14.47 3.80 -9.10
N ALA A 50 13.45 2.99 -8.83
CA ALA A 50 12.06 3.43 -8.81
C ALA A 50 11.78 4.28 -7.57
N GLU A 51 10.89 5.27 -7.71
CA GLU A 51 10.47 6.09 -6.58
C GLU A 51 9.34 5.37 -5.82
N ILE A 52 9.58 5.06 -4.55
CA ILE A 52 8.62 4.41 -3.67
C ILE A 52 8.05 5.49 -2.72
N ILE A 53 6.74 5.69 -2.75
CA ILE A 53 6.05 6.64 -1.86
C ILE A 53 6.08 6.10 -0.42
N GLY A 54 5.87 4.79 -0.29
CA GLY A 54 5.92 4.05 0.96
C GLY A 54 4.97 2.85 0.94
N VAL A 55 4.72 2.30 2.12
CA VAL A 55 3.94 1.08 2.34
C VAL A 55 2.73 1.35 3.23
N ILE A 56 1.58 0.80 2.85
CA ILE A 56 0.35 0.74 3.66
C ILE A 56 0.09 -0.72 4.04
N GLU A 57 -0.16 -0.96 5.33
CA GLU A 57 -0.65 -2.25 5.82
C GLU A 57 -2.19 -2.28 5.72
N ASN A 58 -2.77 -3.29 5.05
CA ASN A 58 -4.21 -3.41 4.84
C ASN A 58 -4.74 -4.71 5.46
N MET A 59 -6.03 -4.73 5.80
CA MET A 59 -6.71 -5.85 6.46
C MET A 59 -6.13 -6.19 7.84
N LYS A 60 -5.75 -5.17 8.61
CA LYS A 60 -5.25 -5.36 9.98
C LYS A 60 -6.38 -5.80 10.92
N MET A 61 -6.17 -6.90 11.63
CA MET A 61 -7.14 -7.42 12.61
C MET A 61 -6.61 -7.38 14.06
N GLU A 62 -5.30 -7.37 14.22
CA GLU A 62 -4.64 -7.35 15.53
C GLU A 62 -3.61 -6.21 15.58
N ASP A 63 -3.49 -5.57 16.74
CA ASP A 63 -2.53 -4.49 16.98
C ASP A 63 -1.10 -5.04 17.08
N SER A 64 -0.49 -5.22 15.92
CA SER A 64 0.92 -5.58 15.79
C SER A 64 1.70 -4.44 15.13
N ALA A 65 2.88 -4.14 15.66
CA ALA A 65 3.84 -3.22 15.04
C ALA A 65 4.87 -3.97 14.17
N HIS A 66 4.57 -5.21 13.74
CA HIS A 66 5.52 -6.03 12.99
C HIS A 66 5.79 -5.46 11.59
N ILE A 67 4.75 -5.22 10.79
CA ILE A 67 4.92 -4.71 9.42
C ILE A 67 5.61 -3.35 9.42
N ARG A 68 5.18 -2.43 10.28
CA ARG A 68 5.86 -1.13 10.47
C ARG A 68 7.37 -1.28 10.67
N ARG A 69 7.78 -2.10 11.66
CA ARG A 69 9.21 -2.30 11.97
C ARG A 69 9.97 -2.89 10.79
N GLU A 70 9.36 -3.81 10.05
CA GLU A 70 10.01 -4.44 8.90
C GLU A 70 10.16 -3.47 7.72
N VAL A 71 9.16 -2.62 7.46
CA VAL A 71 9.21 -1.56 6.44
C VAL A 71 10.30 -0.55 6.77
N GLU A 72 10.32 -0.07 8.01
CA GLU A 72 11.34 0.88 8.49
C GLU A 72 12.75 0.27 8.45
N ALA A 73 12.90 -1.02 8.78
CA ALA A 73 14.17 -1.73 8.69
C ALA A 73 14.70 -1.87 7.25
N LEU A 74 13.82 -1.82 6.25
CA LEU A 74 14.21 -1.78 4.82
C LEU A 74 14.59 -0.38 4.34
N GLY A 75 14.41 0.64 5.18
CA GLY A 75 14.64 2.06 4.85
C GLY A 75 13.47 2.71 4.13
N GLU A 76 12.31 2.06 4.09
CA GLU A 76 11.11 2.54 3.41
C GLU A 76 10.16 3.24 4.38
N ARG A 77 9.29 4.11 3.85
CA ARG A 77 8.33 4.85 4.66
C ARG A 77 7.07 4.00 4.94
N PHE A 78 6.73 3.82 6.22
CA PHE A 78 5.42 3.29 6.60
C PHE A 78 4.39 4.43 6.66
N LEU A 79 3.38 4.37 5.81
CA LEU A 79 2.41 5.46 5.62
C LEU A 79 1.21 5.35 6.54
N GLY A 80 0.87 4.12 6.93
CA GLY A 80 -0.24 3.85 7.83
C GLY A 80 -0.76 2.42 7.69
N GLU A 81 -1.84 2.16 8.40
CA GLU A 81 -2.51 0.88 8.46
C GLU A 81 -4.01 1.08 8.32
N ILE A 82 -4.66 0.09 7.69
CA ILE A 82 -6.09 0.03 7.46
C ILE A 82 -6.61 -1.26 8.09
N HIS A 83 -7.54 -1.12 9.03
CA HIS A 83 -8.17 -2.21 9.73
C HIS A 83 -9.20 -2.91 8.85
N PHE A 84 -9.42 -4.19 9.12
CA PHE A 84 -10.48 -4.94 8.47
C PHE A 84 -11.85 -4.36 8.82
N ASP A 85 -12.60 -3.94 7.81
CA ASP A 85 -13.98 -3.45 7.95
C ASP A 85 -14.93 -4.33 7.14
N GLY A 86 -15.70 -5.17 7.83
CA GLY A 86 -16.67 -6.09 7.22
C GLY A 86 -17.83 -5.39 6.50
N ARG A 87 -18.00 -4.07 6.62
CA ARG A 87 -19.02 -3.31 5.89
C ARG A 87 -18.59 -2.97 4.47
N VAL A 88 -17.29 -3.01 4.16
CA VAL A 88 -16.75 -2.63 2.84
C VAL A 88 -17.43 -3.45 1.75
N GLU A 89 -17.52 -4.78 1.91
CA GLU A 89 -18.14 -5.67 0.93
C GLU A 89 -19.58 -5.26 0.58
N ASN A 90 -20.39 -4.96 1.60
CA ASN A 90 -21.79 -4.54 1.40
C ASN A 90 -21.91 -3.12 0.84
N ALA A 91 -20.88 -2.29 1.01
CA ALA A 91 -20.83 -0.94 0.48
C ALA A 91 -20.28 -0.87 -0.95
N LEU A 92 -19.70 -1.95 -1.48
CA LEU A 92 -19.20 -1.98 -2.85
C LEU A 92 -20.34 -1.72 -3.85
N GLY A 93 -20.15 -0.72 -4.71
CA GLY A 93 -21.15 -0.27 -5.68
C GLY A 93 -21.98 0.94 -5.21
N ASP A 94 -21.89 1.32 -3.93
CA ASP A 94 -22.50 2.55 -3.38
C ASP A 94 -21.40 3.45 -2.80
N VAL A 95 -21.11 4.55 -3.51
CA VAL A 95 -20.06 5.50 -3.14
C VAL A 95 -20.35 6.15 -1.78
N ASP A 96 -21.60 6.51 -1.50
CA ASP A 96 -21.96 7.19 -0.26
C ASP A 96 -21.89 6.24 0.94
N ALA A 97 -22.21 4.96 0.73
CA ALA A 97 -22.03 3.94 1.75
C ALA A 97 -20.54 3.67 1.99
N LEU A 98 -19.73 3.58 0.94
CA LEU A 98 -18.29 3.29 1.04
C LEU A 98 -17.56 4.41 1.79
N LEU A 99 -17.87 5.68 1.51
CA LEU A 99 -17.27 6.83 2.20
C LEU A 99 -17.62 6.91 3.70
N LYS A 100 -18.65 6.20 4.16
CA LYS A 100 -19.04 6.16 5.59
C LYS A 100 -18.36 5.04 6.37
N THR A 101 -17.68 4.11 5.69
CA THR A 101 -16.94 3.00 6.31
C THR A 101 -15.73 3.52 7.11
N ASP A 102 -15.25 2.71 8.05
CA ASP A 102 -14.03 3.04 8.79
C ASP A 102 -12.80 2.88 7.89
N PHE A 103 -12.86 1.97 6.90
CA PHE A 103 -11.89 1.88 5.81
C PHE A 103 -11.67 3.24 5.11
N ALA A 104 -12.74 3.94 4.72
CA ALA A 104 -12.62 5.24 4.07
C ALA A 104 -12.04 6.31 4.99
N LYS A 105 -12.45 6.34 6.26
CA LYS A 105 -11.93 7.29 7.27
C LYS A 105 -10.45 7.08 7.55
N GLU A 106 -9.98 5.83 7.59
CA GLU A 106 -8.57 5.52 7.79
C GLU A 106 -7.73 5.91 6.57
N ILE A 107 -8.24 5.75 5.36
CA ILE A 107 -7.59 6.29 4.15
C ILE A 107 -7.49 7.81 4.23
N GLU A 108 -8.57 8.51 4.59
CA GLU A 108 -8.53 9.98 4.76
C GLU A 108 -7.48 10.39 5.79
N LYS A 109 -7.43 9.72 6.95
CA LYS A 109 -6.41 9.95 7.97
C LYS A 109 -5.00 9.74 7.43
N ILE A 110 -4.75 8.65 6.70
CA ILE A 110 -3.45 8.40 6.06
C ILE A 110 -3.11 9.53 5.10
N LEU A 111 -4.06 10.01 4.30
CA LEU A 111 -3.83 11.11 3.37
C LEU A 111 -3.48 12.41 4.11
N GLU A 112 -4.19 12.74 5.19
CA GLU A 112 -3.99 13.93 6.03
C GLU A 112 -2.64 13.95 6.76
N GLU A 113 -2.25 12.83 7.36
CA GLU A 113 -0.98 12.70 8.08
C GLU A 113 0.22 12.74 7.12
N ASN A 114 -0.03 12.56 5.83
CA ASN A 114 0.98 12.44 4.82
C ASN A 114 0.85 13.49 3.69
N VAL A 115 0.14 14.61 3.87
CA VAL A 115 -0.20 15.64 2.84
C VAL A 115 0.98 16.20 2.00
N MET A 116 2.24 15.94 2.36
CA MET A 116 3.44 16.33 1.62
C MET A 116 3.66 15.57 0.28
N TRP A 117 2.64 14.91 -0.31
CA TRP A 117 2.79 14.06 -1.52
C TRP A 117 2.56 14.79 -2.86
N ARG A 118 2.21 16.09 -2.80
CA ARG A 118 2.02 16.96 -3.97
C ARG A 118 3.34 17.37 -4.59
#